data_AF-A0A3N9NV37-F1
#
_entry.id   AF-A0A3N9NV37-F1
#
_cell.length_a   1.000
_cell.length_b   1.000
_cell.length_c   1.000
_cell.angle_alpha   90.00
_cell.angle_beta   90.00
_cell.angle_gamma   90.00
#
_symmetry.space_group_name_H-M   'P 1'
#
loop_
_entity.id
_entity.type
_entity.pdbx_description
1 polymer ?
#
loop_
_entity_poly.entity_id
_entity_poly.type
_entity_poly.pdbx_seq_one_letter_code
_entity_poly.pdbx_strand_id
1 'polypeptide(L)'
;MLGELLVSRKRLDEADNVFTRLSEMLPDDFEPVQRRLVLIPGDFQRHLSIIDAFLKKNPKNTMALDVRARVCRELGDWNGYIESLQRAVAAEQQGVDMYNLACGFSLTGQADSAFANLFAATDAGFSDLTTYTDDDDLLPLHDDPRWTDLLAKVEQNHMMELLRISQQQQREIPKEKTEQAVERTQSKMAPDFTAKTFDDKEVTLSDLRGKIVIIDFWA
;
A
#
# COMPACT_ATOMS: atom_id res chain seq x y z
N MET A 1 -19.13 23.68 0.60
CA MET A 1 -20.56 23.31 0.59
C MET A 1 -21.19 23.59 1.95
N LEU A 2 -22.52 23.74 2.03
CA LEU A 2 -23.24 24.10 3.26
C LEU A 2 -22.97 23.16 4.45
N GLY A 3 -22.87 21.83 4.20
CA GLY A 3 -22.56 20.85 5.24
C GLY A 3 -21.25 21.15 5.98
N GLU A 4 -20.16 21.34 5.24
CA GLU A 4 -18.84 21.70 5.81
C GLU A 4 -18.86 23.02 6.60
N LEU A 5 -19.63 24.01 6.12
CA LEU A 5 -19.80 25.26 6.85
C LEU A 5 -20.51 25.03 8.21
N LEU A 6 -21.52 24.15 8.25
CA LEU A 6 -22.22 23.80 9.48
C LEU A 6 -21.30 23.04 10.46
N VAL A 7 -20.46 22.14 9.96
CA VAL A 7 -19.41 21.46 10.74
C VAL A 7 -18.46 22.47 11.38
N SER A 8 -17.95 23.43 10.60
CA SER A 8 -17.04 24.48 11.12
C SER A 8 -17.68 25.35 12.23
N ARG A 9 -19.02 25.43 12.24
CA ARG A 9 -19.81 26.17 13.24
C ARG A 9 -20.32 25.27 14.37
N LYS A 10 -19.88 24.01 14.44
CA LYS A 10 -20.31 23.00 15.42
C LYS A 10 -21.81 22.71 15.40
N ARG A 11 -22.49 22.97 14.29
CA ARG A 11 -23.93 22.68 14.09
C ARG A 11 -24.08 21.27 13.50
N LEU A 12 -23.70 20.26 14.28
CA LEU A 12 -23.50 18.89 13.78
C LEU A 12 -24.80 18.22 13.32
N ASP A 13 -25.92 18.42 14.03
CA ASP A 13 -27.21 17.85 13.63
C ASP A 13 -27.70 18.41 12.29
N GLU A 14 -27.49 19.71 12.07
CA GLU A 14 -27.84 20.35 10.80
C GLU A 14 -26.91 19.90 9.67
N ALA A 15 -25.63 19.68 9.97
CA ALA A 15 -24.70 19.09 9.01
C ALA A 15 -25.12 17.65 8.64
N ASP A 16 -25.50 16.82 9.61
CA ASP A 16 -25.98 15.44 9.37
C ASP A 16 -27.24 15.44 8.51
N ASN A 17 -28.17 16.39 8.72
CA ASN A 17 -29.35 16.54 7.86
C ASN A 17 -28.98 16.87 6.41
N VAL A 18 -28.00 17.77 6.21
CA VAL A 18 -27.51 18.10 4.86
C VAL A 18 -26.87 16.88 4.20
N PHE A 19 -25.99 16.16 4.90
CA PHE A 19 -25.34 14.97 4.33
C PHE A 19 -26.30 13.80 4.13
N THR A 20 -27.32 13.65 4.99
CA THR A 20 -28.42 12.70 4.79
C THR A 20 -29.12 13.00 3.46
N ARG A 21 -29.51 14.26 3.23
CA ARG A 21 -30.16 14.64 1.98
C ARG A 21 -29.26 14.45 0.75
N LEU A 22 -27.97 14.73 0.88
CA LEU A 22 -26.99 14.47 -0.19
C LEU A 22 -26.88 12.97 -0.49
N SER A 23 -26.85 12.10 0.53
CA SER A 23 -26.82 10.64 0.35
C SER A 23 -28.09 10.10 -0.33
N GLU A 24 -29.24 10.75 -0.16
CA GLU A 24 -30.48 10.40 -0.87
C GLU A 24 -30.43 10.82 -2.35
N MET A 25 -29.77 11.95 -2.65
CA MET A 25 -29.64 12.47 -4.02
C MET A 25 -28.56 11.74 -4.81
N LEU A 26 -27.53 11.23 -4.13
CA LEU A 26 -26.38 10.53 -4.69
C LEU A 26 -26.31 9.11 -4.08
N PRO A 27 -27.27 8.22 -4.40
CA PRO A 27 -27.42 6.94 -3.70
C PRO A 27 -26.26 5.96 -3.89
N ASP A 28 -25.45 6.15 -4.94
CA ASP A 28 -24.28 5.32 -5.26
C ASP A 28 -22.96 5.96 -4.78
N ASP A 29 -23.01 7.21 -4.31
CA ASP A 29 -21.85 7.94 -3.80
C ASP A 29 -21.73 7.74 -2.29
N PHE A 30 -20.59 7.19 -1.87
CA PHE A 30 -20.32 6.94 -0.45
C PHE A 30 -19.80 8.19 0.27
N GLU A 31 -19.38 9.25 -0.43
CA GLU A 31 -18.80 10.45 0.19
C GLU A 31 -19.77 11.11 1.20
N PRO A 32 -21.06 11.35 0.87
CA PRO A 32 -21.98 11.93 1.83
C PRO A 32 -22.20 11.03 3.05
N VAL A 33 -22.14 9.70 2.87
CA VAL A 33 -22.24 8.74 3.98
C VAL A 33 -21.02 8.86 4.88
N GLN A 34 -19.81 8.89 4.31
CA GLN A 34 -18.56 9.06 5.05
C GLN A 34 -18.54 10.36 5.85
N ARG A 35 -19.06 11.47 5.28
CA ARG A 35 -19.19 12.74 6.00
C ARG A 35 -20.04 12.64 7.26
N ARG A 36 -21.10 11.83 7.24
CA ARG A 36 -21.96 11.60 8.41
C ARG A 36 -21.22 10.86 9.52
N LEU A 37 -20.41 9.86 9.17
CA LEU A 37 -19.62 9.10 10.15
C LEU A 37 -18.66 10.00 10.94
N VAL A 38 -18.04 10.98 10.26
CA VAL A 38 -17.14 11.95 10.91
C VAL A 38 -17.85 12.80 11.97
N LEU A 39 -19.18 12.98 11.89
CA LEU A 39 -19.95 13.78 12.85
C LEU A 39 -20.20 13.07 14.19
N ILE A 40 -20.07 11.75 14.24
CA ILE A 40 -20.41 10.90 15.39
C ILE A 40 -19.22 10.02 15.81
N PRO A 41 -18.07 10.64 16.14
CA PRO A 41 -16.85 9.90 16.44
C PRO A 41 -17.04 8.93 17.60
N GLY A 42 -16.60 7.68 17.41
CA GLY A 42 -16.68 6.62 18.41
C GLY A 42 -18.05 5.94 18.54
N ASP A 43 -19.11 6.46 17.90
CA ASP A 43 -20.41 5.77 17.84
C ASP A 43 -20.39 4.70 16.72
N PHE A 44 -19.57 3.68 16.95
CA PHE A 44 -19.34 2.61 15.97
C PHE A 44 -20.61 1.80 15.67
N GLN A 45 -21.53 1.70 16.61
CA GLN A 45 -22.81 1.02 16.37
C GLN A 45 -23.69 1.81 15.38
N ARG A 46 -23.73 3.13 15.50
CA ARG A 46 -24.41 4.00 14.53
C ARG A 46 -23.67 4.04 13.21
N HIS A 47 -22.33 4.01 13.20
CA HIS A 47 -21.56 3.85 11.97
C HIS A 47 -21.98 2.60 11.21
N LEU A 48 -21.97 1.44 11.88
CA LEU A 48 -22.33 0.17 11.28
C LEU A 48 -23.72 0.21 10.66
N SER A 49 -24.70 0.76 11.39
CA SER A 49 -26.08 0.90 10.90
C SER A 49 -26.20 1.76 9.64
N ILE A 50 -25.47 2.88 9.57
CA ILE A 50 -25.45 3.79 8.42
C ILE A 50 -24.77 3.10 7.21
N ILE A 51 -23.65 2.44 7.44
CA ILE A 51 -22.87 1.78 6.39
C ILE A 51 -23.62 0.57 5.83
N ASP A 52 -24.25 -0.25 6.68
CA ASP A 52 -25.05 -1.40 6.25
C ASP A 52 -26.26 -0.97 5.40
N ALA A 53 -26.90 0.15 5.74
CA ALA A 53 -27.98 0.70 4.94
C ALA A 53 -27.51 1.12 3.53
N PHE A 54 -26.29 1.66 3.42
CA PHE A 54 -25.68 1.99 2.15
C PHE A 54 -25.27 0.73 1.36
N LEU A 55 -24.56 -0.20 2.01
CA LEU A 55 -24.10 -1.46 1.40
C LEU A 55 -25.26 -2.36 0.96
N LYS A 56 -26.43 -2.26 1.58
CA LYS A 56 -27.64 -2.99 1.12
C LYS A 56 -28.00 -2.63 -0.33
N LYS A 57 -27.75 -1.38 -0.74
CA LYS A 57 -27.97 -0.90 -2.11
C LYS A 57 -26.71 -1.04 -2.96
N ASN A 58 -25.55 -0.92 -2.32
CA ASN A 58 -24.23 -0.89 -2.96
C ASN A 58 -23.35 -2.05 -2.46
N PRO A 59 -23.72 -3.32 -2.71
CA PRO A 59 -23.13 -4.47 -2.01
C PRO A 59 -21.64 -4.71 -2.27
N LYS A 60 -21.12 -4.16 -3.38
CA LYS A 60 -19.73 -4.29 -3.85
C LYS A 60 -18.92 -3.00 -3.71
N ASN A 61 -19.43 -1.97 -3.05
CA ASN A 61 -18.68 -0.74 -2.86
C ASN A 61 -17.54 -1.00 -1.85
N THR A 62 -16.31 -1.13 -2.36
CA THR A 62 -15.10 -1.47 -1.62
C THR A 62 -14.78 -0.45 -0.54
N MET A 63 -14.88 0.85 -0.83
CA MET A 63 -14.67 1.90 0.17
C MET A 63 -15.61 1.78 1.39
N ALA A 64 -16.89 1.45 1.15
CA ALA A 64 -17.85 1.21 2.22
C ALA A 64 -17.58 -0.11 2.97
N LEU A 65 -17.12 -1.15 2.28
CA LEU A 65 -16.73 -2.43 2.89
C LEU A 65 -15.51 -2.26 3.80
N ASP A 66 -14.51 -1.47 3.40
CA ASP A 66 -13.32 -1.17 4.20
C ASP A 66 -13.68 -0.39 5.46
N VAL A 67 -14.55 0.61 5.35
CA VAL A 67 -15.02 1.34 6.53
C VAL A 67 -15.82 0.41 7.45
N ARG A 68 -16.67 -0.47 6.90
CA ARG A 68 -17.37 -1.47 7.71
C ARG A 68 -16.41 -2.39 8.43
N ALA A 69 -15.37 -2.88 7.75
CA ALA A 69 -14.33 -3.73 8.33
C ALA A 69 -13.68 -3.05 9.55
N ARG A 70 -13.22 -1.79 9.39
CA ARG A 70 -12.64 -1.01 10.49
C ARG A 70 -13.62 -0.84 11.66
N VAL A 71 -14.88 -0.52 11.36
CA VAL A 71 -15.92 -0.36 12.39
C VAL A 71 -16.18 -1.67 13.14
N CYS A 72 -16.26 -2.81 12.44
CA CYS A 72 -16.40 -4.12 13.06
C CYS A 72 -15.20 -4.48 13.94
N ARG A 73 -13.97 -4.15 13.52
CA ARG A 73 -12.75 -4.33 14.33
C ARG A 73 -12.82 -3.53 15.64
N GLU A 74 -13.21 -2.25 15.57
CA GLU A 74 -13.39 -1.40 16.75
C GLU A 74 -14.49 -1.91 17.71
N LEU A 75 -15.52 -2.54 17.17
CA LEU A 75 -16.59 -3.18 17.96
C LEU A 75 -16.18 -4.55 18.52
N GLY A 76 -15.03 -5.10 18.13
CA GLY A 76 -14.65 -6.48 18.42
C GLY A 76 -15.50 -7.54 17.69
N ASP A 77 -16.28 -7.13 16.69
CA ASP A 77 -17.03 -8.03 15.81
C ASP A 77 -16.11 -8.62 14.74
N TRP A 78 -15.33 -9.62 15.14
CA TRP A 78 -14.37 -10.29 14.26
C TRP A 78 -15.05 -10.98 13.07
N ASN A 79 -16.30 -11.45 13.23
CA ASN A 79 -17.04 -12.08 12.14
C ASN A 79 -17.43 -11.04 11.08
N GLY A 80 -18.00 -9.91 11.49
CA GLY A 80 -18.31 -8.81 10.59
C GLY A 80 -17.07 -8.22 9.91
N TYR A 81 -15.95 -8.16 10.64
CA TYR A 81 -14.67 -7.72 10.10
C TYR A 81 -14.19 -8.61 8.94
N ILE A 82 -14.12 -9.93 9.16
CA ILE A 82 -13.71 -10.89 8.12
C ILE A 82 -14.71 -10.91 6.95
N GLU A 83 -16.02 -10.90 7.23
CA GLU A 83 -17.06 -10.88 6.20
C GLU A 83 -16.91 -9.67 5.26
N SER A 84 -16.63 -8.49 5.83
CA SER A 84 -16.40 -7.27 5.06
C SER A 84 -15.19 -7.38 4.14
N LEU A 85 -14.06 -7.89 4.65
CA LEU A 85 -12.82 -8.05 3.87
C LEU A 85 -12.98 -9.10 2.76
N GLN A 86 -13.66 -10.22 3.03
CA GLN A 86 -13.99 -11.22 2.02
C GLN A 86 -14.84 -10.63 0.89
N ARG A 87 -15.82 -9.80 1.22
CA ARG A 87 -16.65 -9.10 0.23
C ARG A 87 -15.85 -8.09 -0.58
N ALA A 88 -14.86 -7.41 0.01
CA ALA A 88 -13.99 -6.48 -0.70
C ALA A 88 -13.11 -7.22 -1.73
N VAL A 89 -12.44 -8.31 -1.29
CA VAL A 89 -11.68 -9.19 -2.19
C VAL A 89 -12.55 -9.72 -3.33
N ALA A 90 -13.79 -10.14 -3.05
CA ALA A 90 -14.71 -10.63 -4.06
C ALA A 90 -15.22 -9.55 -5.05
N ALA A 91 -15.11 -8.26 -4.69
CA ALA A 91 -15.55 -7.16 -5.53
C ALA A 91 -14.49 -6.78 -6.59
N GLU A 92 -13.23 -6.62 -6.18
CA GLU A 92 -12.18 -6.06 -7.05
C GLU A 92 -10.94 -6.95 -7.21
N GLN A 93 -10.75 -7.96 -6.37
CA GLN A 93 -9.58 -8.87 -6.38
C GLN A 93 -8.23 -8.13 -6.40
N GLN A 94 -8.12 -6.99 -5.71
CA GLN A 94 -6.85 -6.27 -5.62
C GLN A 94 -5.92 -6.92 -4.59
N GLY A 95 -4.62 -6.84 -4.83
CA GLY A 95 -3.61 -7.38 -3.90
C GLY A 95 -3.70 -6.76 -2.50
N VAL A 96 -4.04 -5.46 -2.41
CA VAL A 96 -4.25 -4.78 -1.12
C VAL A 96 -5.44 -5.35 -0.34
N ASP A 97 -6.53 -5.73 -1.02
CA ASP A 97 -7.70 -6.34 -0.36
C ASP A 97 -7.37 -7.73 0.16
N MET A 98 -6.62 -8.52 -0.64
CA MET A 98 -6.14 -9.84 -0.24
C MET A 98 -5.21 -9.74 0.97
N TYR A 99 -4.31 -8.76 0.98
CA TYR A 99 -3.43 -8.49 2.11
C TYR A 99 -4.22 -8.13 3.37
N ASN A 100 -5.20 -7.21 3.27
CA ASN A 100 -6.05 -6.83 4.40
C ASN A 100 -6.84 -8.03 4.93
N LEU A 101 -7.37 -8.89 4.06
CA LEU A 101 -8.04 -10.14 4.45
C LEU A 101 -7.08 -11.09 5.17
N ALA A 102 -5.82 -11.19 4.72
CA ALA A 102 -4.82 -11.99 5.41
C ALA A 102 -4.53 -11.48 6.83
N CYS A 103 -4.43 -10.16 7.01
CA CYS A 103 -4.26 -9.55 8.33
C CYS A 103 -5.42 -9.94 9.26
N GLY A 104 -6.65 -9.91 8.77
CA GLY A 104 -7.80 -10.38 9.53
C GLY A 104 -7.72 -11.86 9.90
N PHE A 105 -7.30 -12.72 8.98
CA PHE A 105 -7.10 -14.14 9.28
C PHE A 105 -5.97 -14.38 10.30
N SER A 106 -4.89 -13.61 10.23
CA SER A 106 -3.78 -13.65 11.20
C SER A 106 -4.28 -13.30 12.61
N LEU A 107 -4.97 -12.16 12.75
CA LEU A 107 -5.53 -11.69 14.04
C LEU A 107 -6.54 -12.67 14.66
N THR A 108 -7.18 -13.49 13.83
CA THR A 108 -8.18 -14.48 14.28
C THR A 108 -7.63 -15.91 14.37
N GLY A 109 -6.31 -16.09 14.24
CA GLY A 109 -5.62 -17.38 14.41
C GLY A 109 -5.79 -18.36 13.24
N GLN A 110 -6.27 -17.88 12.09
CA GLN A 110 -6.51 -18.68 10.88
C GLN A 110 -5.28 -18.65 9.97
N ALA A 111 -4.14 -19.17 10.46
CA ALA A 111 -2.83 -19.07 9.78
C ALA A 111 -2.85 -19.58 8.33
N ASP A 112 -3.51 -20.70 8.06
CA ASP A 112 -3.59 -21.26 6.70
C ASP A 112 -4.27 -20.31 5.71
N SER A 113 -5.38 -19.70 6.14
CA SER A 113 -6.10 -18.71 5.33
C SER A 113 -5.32 -17.41 5.21
N ALA A 114 -4.59 -17.01 6.25
CA ALA A 114 -3.72 -15.84 6.20
C ALA A 114 -2.63 -16.02 5.14
N PHE A 115 -1.84 -17.10 5.23
CA PHE A 115 -0.79 -17.38 4.24
C PHE A 115 -1.32 -17.51 2.82
N ALA A 116 -2.44 -18.21 2.61
CA ALA A 116 -3.05 -18.30 1.28
C ALA A 116 -3.32 -16.92 0.67
N ASN A 117 -3.81 -15.98 1.48
CA ASN A 117 -4.09 -14.61 1.03
C ASN A 117 -2.83 -13.74 0.91
N LEU A 118 -1.81 -13.92 1.76
CA LEU A 118 -0.52 -13.22 1.63
C LEU A 118 0.21 -13.61 0.35
N PHE A 119 0.23 -14.90 0.02
CA PHE A 119 0.80 -15.37 -1.26
C PHE A 119 0.00 -14.82 -2.45
N ALA A 120 -1.34 -14.85 -2.39
CA ALA A 120 -2.19 -14.30 -3.44
C ALA A 120 -2.00 -12.79 -3.62
N ALA A 121 -1.89 -12.03 -2.52
CA ALA A 121 -1.59 -10.60 -2.53
C ALA A 121 -0.25 -10.32 -3.20
N THR A 122 0.78 -11.10 -2.84
CA THR A 122 2.12 -11.01 -3.43
C THR A 122 2.10 -11.32 -4.94
N ASP A 123 1.35 -12.34 -5.36
CA ASP A 123 1.14 -12.69 -6.78
C ASP A 123 0.37 -11.61 -7.55
N ALA A 124 -0.54 -10.91 -6.88
CA ALA A 124 -1.28 -9.77 -7.42
C ALA A 124 -0.45 -8.46 -7.44
N GLY A 125 0.84 -8.51 -7.06
CA GLY A 125 1.77 -7.38 -7.10
C GLY A 125 1.88 -6.60 -5.79
N PHE A 126 1.11 -6.96 -4.75
CA PHE A 126 1.23 -6.34 -3.44
C PHE A 126 2.42 -6.94 -2.67
N SER A 127 3.59 -6.37 -2.93
CA SER A 127 4.90 -6.92 -2.56
C SER A 127 5.83 -5.88 -1.93
N ASP A 128 5.27 -4.94 -1.17
CA ASP A 128 6.10 -4.03 -0.37
C ASP A 128 6.66 -4.78 0.85
N LEU A 129 7.98 -4.99 0.88
CA LEU A 129 8.61 -5.81 1.93
C LEU A 129 8.39 -5.22 3.33
N THR A 130 8.52 -3.89 3.46
CA THR A 130 8.32 -3.19 4.74
C THR A 130 6.91 -3.36 5.29
N THR A 131 5.91 -3.35 4.42
CA THR A 131 4.52 -3.59 4.83
C THR A 131 4.37 -4.98 5.45
N TYR A 132 4.99 -6.02 4.89
CA TYR A 132 4.88 -7.38 5.45
C TYR A 132 5.68 -7.56 6.74
N THR A 133 6.85 -6.92 6.88
CA THR A 133 7.72 -7.14 8.04
C THR A 133 7.32 -6.33 9.28
N ASP A 134 6.72 -5.16 9.07
CA ASP A 134 6.47 -4.18 10.14
C ASP A 134 5.00 -4.15 10.58
N ASP A 135 4.11 -4.89 9.91
CA ASP A 135 2.69 -4.94 10.27
C ASP A 135 2.43 -5.85 11.47
N ASP A 136 2.04 -5.23 12.58
CA ASP A 136 1.70 -5.91 13.83
C ASP A 136 0.58 -6.95 13.67
N ASP A 137 -0.31 -6.77 12.68
CA ASP A 137 -1.38 -7.74 12.41
C ASP A 137 -0.82 -9.09 11.93
N LEU A 138 0.43 -9.13 11.44
CA LEU A 138 1.11 -10.33 10.96
C LEU A 138 2.07 -10.96 11.98
N LEU A 139 2.33 -10.31 13.12
CA LEU A 139 3.17 -10.86 14.19
C LEU A 139 2.83 -12.31 14.58
N PRO A 140 1.55 -12.73 14.67
CA PRO A 140 1.21 -14.13 14.97
C PRO A 140 1.76 -15.17 13.98
N LEU A 141 2.16 -14.74 12.78
CA LEU A 141 2.64 -15.62 11.71
C LEU A 141 4.16 -15.73 11.64
N HIS A 142 4.92 -14.88 12.36
CA HIS A 142 6.38 -14.77 12.20
C HIS A 142 7.12 -16.07 12.55
N ASP A 143 6.58 -16.86 13.49
CA ASP A 143 7.17 -18.14 13.90
C ASP A 143 6.74 -19.33 13.00
N ASP A 144 5.83 -19.11 12.05
CA ASP A 144 5.39 -20.17 11.13
C ASP A 144 6.47 -20.41 10.04
N PRO A 145 6.82 -21.67 9.72
CA PRO A 145 7.86 -21.96 8.74
C PRO A 145 7.59 -21.36 7.35
N ARG A 146 6.33 -21.14 6.98
CA ARG A 146 5.93 -20.52 5.70
C ARG A 146 6.30 -19.03 5.62
N TRP A 147 6.57 -18.39 6.76
CA TRP A 147 6.97 -16.98 6.82
C TRP A 147 8.22 -16.71 6.00
N THR A 148 9.22 -17.60 6.09
CA THR A 148 10.48 -17.45 5.34
C THR A 148 10.24 -17.54 3.83
N ASP A 149 9.41 -18.48 3.39
CA ASP A 149 9.08 -18.66 1.97
C ASP A 149 8.27 -17.47 1.42
N LEU A 150 7.36 -16.92 2.24
CA LEU A 150 6.59 -15.73 1.90
C LEU A 150 7.52 -14.53 1.70
N LEU A 151 8.39 -14.23 2.67
CA LEU A 151 9.30 -13.07 2.59
C LEU A 151 10.26 -13.17 1.41
N ALA A 152 10.80 -14.36 1.12
CA ALA A 152 11.65 -14.56 -0.06
C ALA A 152 10.91 -14.19 -1.37
N LYS A 153 9.62 -14.53 -1.47
CA LYS A 153 8.80 -14.20 -2.62
C LYS A 153 8.46 -12.70 -2.67
N VAL A 154 8.11 -12.10 -1.53
CA VAL A 154 7.82 -10.66 -1.43
C VAL A 154 9.05 -9.86 -1.83
N GLU A 155 10.22 -10.18 -1.29
CA GLU A 155 11.50 -9.53 -1.62
C GLU A 155 11.83 -9.66 -3.11
N GLN A 156 11.67 -10.85 -3.68
CA GLN A 156 11.88 -11.07 -5.12
C GLN A 156 10.96 -10.18 -5.95
N ASN A 157 9.66 -10.15 -5.66
CA ASN A 157 8.69 -9.35 -6.41
C ASN A 157 8.95 -7.83 -6.23
N HIS A 158 9.28 -7.40 -5.01
CA HIS A 158 9.66 -6.01 -4.71
C HIS A 158 10.86 -5.57 -5.55
N MET A 159 11.93 -6.37 -5.55
CA MET A 159 13.14 -6.11 -6.32
C MET A 159 12.84 -6.04 -7.82
N MET A 160 12.00 -6.94 -8.33
CA MET A 160 11.62 -6.93 -9.74
C MET A 160 10.83 -5.67 -10.12
N GLU A 161 9.95 -5.16 -9.26
CA GLU A 161 9.25 -3.90 -9.52
C GLU A 161 10.19 -2.69 -9.46
N LEU A 162 11.12 -2.64 -8.48
CA LEU A 162 12.15 -1.60 -8.43
C LEU A 162 13.02 -1.58 -9.70
N LEU A 163 13.43 -2.76 -10.18
CA LEU A 163 14.17 -2.88 -11.44
C LEU A 163 13.33 -2.41 -12.64
N ARG A 164 12.03 -2.74 -12.66
CA ARG A 164 11.11 -2.30 -13.72
C ARG A 164 10.99 -0.78 -13.77
N ILE A 165 10.80 -0.15 -12.61
CA ILE A 165 10.71 1.31 -12.46
C ILE A 165 12.02 1.97 -12.91
N SER A 166 13.17 1.47 -12.46
CA SER A 166 14.48 1.98 -12.85
C SER A 166 14.71 1.93 -14.37
N GLN A 167 14.33 0.82 -15.02
CA GLN A 167 14.45 0.68 -16.47
C GLN A 167 13.52 1.61 -17.24
N GLN A 168 12.30 1.85 -16.75
CA GLN A 168 11.37 2.80 -17.36
C GLN A 168 11.92 4.23 -17.27
N GLN A 169 12.44 4.63 -16.10
CA GLN A 169 13.06 5.94 -15.92
C GLN A 169 14.27 6.14 -16.83
N GLN A 170 15.12 5.12 -17.01
CA GLN A 170 16.25 5.19 -17.96
C GLN A 170 15.82 5.34 -19.42
N ARG A 171 14.66 4.81 -19.82
CA ARG A 171 14.12 4.95 -21.19
C ARG A 171 13.50 6.31 -21.46
N GLU A 172 13.01 6.99 -20.43
CA GLU A 172 12.43 8.33 -20.53
C GLU A 172 13.49 9.45 -20.55
N ILE A 173 14.74 9.15 -20.17
CA ILE A 173 15.88 10.04 -20.42
C ILE A 173 16.14 10.04 -21.94
N PRO A 174 15.96 11.18 -22.65
CA PRO A 174 16.12 11.22 -24.10
C PRO A 174 17.54 10.77 -24.49
N LYS A 175 17.65 9.77 -25.37
CA LYS A 175 18.94 9.28 -25.89
C LYS A 175 19.83 10.42 -26.40
N GLU A 176 19.28 11.49 -26.96
CA GLU A 176 20.03 12.68 -27.39
C GLU A 176 20.78 13.39 -26.24
N LYS A 177 20.23 13.45 -25.02
CA LYS A 177 20.94 14.05 -23.87
C LYS A 177 22.08 13.15 -23.39
N THR A 178 21.88 11.83 -23.46
CA THR A 178 22.91 10.85 -23.10
C THR A 178 23.99 10.73 -24.17
N GLU A 179 23.64 10.75 -25.46
CA GLU A 179 24.57 10.72 -26.59
C GLU A 179 25.36 12.03 -26.70
N GLN A 180 24.76 13.20 -26.48
CA GLN A 180 25.51 14.47 -26.40
C GLN A 180 26.39 14.55 -25.14
N ALA A 181 25.99 13.94 -24.03
CA ALA A 181 26.85 13.84 -22.83
C ALA A 181 28.01 12.85 -23.04
N VAL A 182 27.77 11.72 -23.72
CA VAL A 182 28.77 10.70 -24.03
C VAL A 182 29.73 11.17 -25.14
N GLU A 183 29.26 11.87 -26.18
CA GLU A 183 30.10 12.52 -27.20
C GLU A 183 30.96 13.64 -26.59
N ARG A 184 30.42 14.43 -25.64
CA ARG A 184 31.22 15.43 -24.90
C ARG A 184 32.27 14.81 -23.98
N THR A 185 32.11 13.53 -23.63
CA THR A 185 33.04 12.80 -22.73
C THR A 185 33.99 11.89 -23.50
N GLN A 186 33.80 11.69 -24.81
CA GLN A 186 34.72 10.94 -25.67
C GLN A 186 35.88 11.83 -26.16
N SER A 187 36.84 12.13 -25.28
CA SER A 187 38.22 12.44 -25.70
C SER A 187 39.27 12.46 -24.59
N LYS A 188 38.93 12.17 -23.32
CA LYS A 188 39.96 12.14 -22.27
C LYS A 188 39.86 10.83 -21.51
N MET A 189 40.97 10.08 -21.49
CA MET A 189 41.15 8.97 -20.57
C MET A 189 40.74 9.44 -19.18
N ALA A 190 39.96 8.62 -18.46
CA ALA A 190 39.65 8.90 -17.06
C ALA A 190 40.97 9.19 -16.33
N PRO A 191 41.07 10.32 -15.58
CA PRO A 191 42.27 10.61 -14.83
C PRO A 191 42.52 9.47 -13.84
N ASP A 192 43.78 9.07 -13.73
CA ASP A 192 44.15 8.08 -12.74
C ASP A 192 43.92 8.68 -11.35
N PHE A 193 43.21 7.95 -10.50
CA PHE A 193 42.92 8.38 -9.14
C PHE A 193 43.09 7.21 -8.19
N THR A 194 43.43 7.55 -6.95
CA THR A 194 43.53 6.59 -5.84
C THR A 194 42.45 6.91 -4.83
N ALA A 195 41.69 5.88 -4.44
CA ALA A 195 40.65 5.96 -3.43
C ALA A 195 40.88 4.88 -2.38
N LYS A 196 40.29 5.06 -1.20
CA LYS A 196 40.25 4.01 -0.19
C LYS A 196 39.00 3.16 -0.33
N THR A 197 39.15 1.86 -0.23
CA THR A 197 38.04 0.92 -0.11
C THR A 197 37.47 0.95 1.31
N PHE A 198 36.33 0.28 1.52
CA PHE A 198 35.72 0.12 2.85
C PHE A 198 36.64 -0.53 3.88
N ASP A 199 37.62 -1.33 3.44
CA ASP A 199 38.63 -1.97 4.28
C ASP A 199 39.86 -1.08 4.53
N ASP A 200 39.75 0.23 4.25
CA ASP A 200 40.83 1.22 4.37
C ASP A 200 42.05 0.95 3.45
N LYS A 201 41.90 0.06 2.45
CA LYS A 201 42.95 -0.25 1.47
C LYS A 201 42.91 0.75 0.32
N GLU A 202 44.07 1.19 -0.14
CA GLU A 202 44.16 2.03 -1.32
C GLU A 202 43.96 1.21 -2.60
N VAL A 203 43.13 1.71 -3.49
CA VAL A 203 42.94 1.19 -4.85
C VAL A 203 43.15 2.31 -5.85
N THR A 204 44.00 2.07 -6.84
CA THR A 204 44.24 3.03 -7.93
C THR A 204 43.53 2.54 -9.20
N LEU A 205 42.91 3.46 -9.94
CA LEU A 205 42.15 3.12 -11.15
C LEU A 205 43.02 2.35 -12.17
N SER A 206 44.30 2.69 -12.29
CA SER A 206 45.29 1.97 -13.12
C SER A 206 45.39 0.47 -12.83
N ASP A 207 45.11 0.05 -11.60
CA ASP A 207 45.24 -1.34 -11.15
C ASP A 207 44.04 -2.18 -11.61
N LEU A 208 42.97 -1.53 -12.07
CA LEU A 208 41.74 -2.15 -12.55
C LEU A 208 41.65 -2.15 -14.09
N ARG A 209 42.76 -1.89 -14.80
CA ARG A 209 42.81 -1.96 -16.27
C ARG A 209 42.29 -3.30 -16.78
N GLY A 210 41.36 -3.25 -17.73
CA GLY A 210 40.72 -4.42 -18.31
C GLY A 210 39.48 -4.93 -17.56
N LYS A 211 39.09 -4.29 -16.45
CA LYS A 211 37.83 -4.56 -15.74
C LYS A 211 36.85 -3.42 -15.98
N ILE A 212 35.56 -3.73 -16.00
CA ILE A 212 34.49 -2.72 -15.97
C ILE A 212 34.37 -2.22 -14.53
N VAL A 213 34.49 -0.90 -14.33
CA VAL A 213 34.39 -0.24 -13.02
C VAL A 213 33.22 0.73 -13.07
N ILE A 214 32.30 0.61 -12.10
CA ILE A 214 31.18 1.53 -11.91
C ILE A 214 31.56 2.46 -10.76
N ILE A 215 31.47 3.77 -10.99
CA ILE A 215 31.73 4.82 -9.99
C ILE A 215 30.41 5.57 -9.80
N ASP A 216 29.98 5.68 -8.55
CA ASP A 216 28.75 6.38 -8.17
C ASP A 216 29.09 7.55 -7.25
N PHE A 217 28.43 8.69 -7.42
CA PHE A 217 28.67 9.91 -6.65
C PHE A 217 27.43 10.23 -5.82
N TRP A 218 27.57 10.17 -4.50
CA TRP A 218 26.54 10.60 -3.55
C TRP A 218 26.93 11.97 -3.01
N ALA A 219 25.97 12.92 -2.99
CA ALA A 219 26.12 14.27 -2.44
C ALA A 219 25.08 14.51 -1.35
#